data_AF-A0A2M7JC11-F1
#
_entry.id   AF-A0A2M7JC11-F1
#
_cell.length_a   1.000
_cell.length_b   1.000
_cell.length_c   1.000
_cell.angle_alpha   90.00
_cell.angle_beta   90.00
_cell.angle_gamma   90.00
#
_symmetry.space_group_name_H-M   'P 1'
#
loop_
_entity.id
_entity.type
_entity.pdbx_description
1 polymer ?
#
loop_
_entity_poly.entity_id
_entity_poly.type
_entity_poly.pdbx_seq_one_letter_code
_entity_poly.pdbx_strand_id
1 'polypeptide(L)'
;MQKTRDTIEDPVEYRLKGINQIEVKPAIGLDFKTILPSILRQDPDVILIGEIRDEETAKVAIDAALTGHLVFATLHTNDAVSTIIRLLNLGIKGQTKHHRQECLCYTFCPLMSGIRGVENIQQN
;
A
#
# COMPACT_ATOMS: atom_id res chain seq x y z
N MET A 1 -5.91 -9.85 -20.29
CA MET A 1 -4.60 -9.50 -19.71
C MET A 1 -4.66 -9.88 -18.24
N GLN A 2 -3.76 -10.74 -17.74
CA GLN A 2 -3.70 -11.03 -16.30
C GLN A 2 -3.04 -9.83 -15.62
N LYS A 3 -3.66 -9.31 -14.55
CA LYS A 3 -3.10 -8.22 -13.77
C LYS A 3 -2.02 -8.76 -12.83
N THR A 4 -0.84 -8.17 -12.84
CA THR A 4 0.25 -8.50 -11.91
C THR A 4 -0.06 -7.86 -10.55
N ARG A 5 -0.06 -8.68 -9.49
CA ARG A 5 -0.41 -8.27 -8.12
C ARG A 5 0.76 -8.60 -7.22
N ASP A 6 1.39 -7.56 -6.69
CA ASP A 6 2.53 -7.67 -5.78
C ASP A 6 2.15 -7.13 -4.41
N THR A 7 2.60 -7.81 -3.36
CA THR A 7 2.33 -7.43 -1.98
C THR A 7 3.60 -7.55 -1.14
N ILE A 8 3.76 -6.63 -0.20
CA ILE A 8 4.86 -6.59 0.77
C ILE A 8 4.26 -6.70 2.17
N GLU A 9 4.54 -7.76 2.89
CA GLU A 9 3.90 -8.07 4.18
C GLU A 9 4.94 -8.42 5.27
N ASP A 10 4.59 -8.20 6.53
CA ASP A 10 5.44 -8.51 7.70
C ASP A 10 4.58 -9.05 8.86
N PRO A 11 4.37 -10.37 8.99
CA PRO A 11 4.66 -11.45 8.05
C PRO A 11 3.52 -11.68 7.02
N VAL A 12 3.70 -12.61 6.08
CA VAL A 12 2.61 -13.06 5.18
C VAL A 12 1.66 -13.99 5.95
N GLU A 13 0.39 -13.58 6.10
CA GLU A 13 -0.61 -14.32 6.88
C GLU A 13 -1.06 -15.63 6.18
N TYR A 14 -1.45 -15.53 4.91
CA TYR A 14 -1.86 -16.67 4.09
C TYR A 14 -1.39 -16.49 2.65
N ARG A 15 -0.96 -17.59 2.01
CA ARG A 15 -0.52 -17.55 0.60
C ARG A 15 -1.69 -17.65 -0.36
N LEU A 16 -1.89 -16.60 -1.14
CA LEU A 16 -2.91 -16.48 -2.18
C LEU A 16 -2.32 -16.87 -3.54
N LYS A 17 -3.04 -17.74 -4.27
CA LYS A 17 -2.62 -18.17 -5.60
C LYS A 17 -2.73 -17.02 -6.59
N GLY A 18 -1.67 -16.78 -7.37
CA GLY A 18 -1.66 -15.75 -8.40
C GLY A 18 -1.41 -14.33 -7.87
N ILE A 19 -0.94 -14.22 -6.63
CA ILE A 19 -0.41 -12.99 -6.05
C ILE A 19 1.04 -13.25 -5.65
N ASN A 20 1.93 -12.34 -5.99
CA ASN A 20 3.31 -12.41 -5.55
C ASN A 20 3.40 -11.74 -4.16
N GLN A 21 3.59 -12.55 -3.13
CA GLN A 21 3.65 -12.08 -1.74
C GLN A 21 5.08 -12.17 -1.22
N ILE A 22 5.66 -11.00 -0.95
CA ILE A 22 7.01 -10.84 -0.47
C ILE A 22 6.96 -10.54 1.03
N GLU A 23 7.55 -11.43 1.81
CA GLU A 23 7.69 -11.25 3.26
C GLU A 23 8.93 -10.40 3.56
N VAL A 24 8.77 -9.42 4.44
CA VAL A 24 9.84 -8.58 4.96
C VAL A 24 10.75 -9.41 5.85
N LYS A 25 12.07 -9.32 5.62
CA LYS A 25 13.10 -10.03 6.40
C LYS A 25 14.20 -9.07 6.81
N PRO A 26 14.00 -8.31 7.90
CA PRO A 26 14.96 -7.31 8.37
C PRO A 26 16.32 -7.92 8.72
N ALA A 27 16.35 -9.19 9.14
CA ALA A 27 17.57 -9.93 9.48
C ALA A 27 18.57 -10.07 8.33
N ILE A 28 18.10 -10.02 7.08
CA ILE A 28 18.94 -10.08 5.87
C ILE A 28 18.97 -8.74 5.12
N GLY A 29 18.44 -7.66 5.74
CA GLY A 29 18.33 -6.34 5.12
C GLY A 29 17.25 -6.22 4.04
N LEU A 30 16.28 -7.16 4.00
CA LEU A 30 15.16 -7.12 3.08
C LEU A 30 13.98 -6.40 3.76
N ASP A 31 13.93 -5.08 3.63
CA ASP A 31 12.95 -4.19 4.24
C ASP A 31 12.00 -3.55 3.20
N PHE A 32 10.97 -2.83 3.65
CA PHE A 32 10.03 -2.15 2.76
C PHE A 32 10.73 -1.21 1.76
N LYS A 33 11.80 -0.54 2.19
CA LYS A 33 12.57 0.44 1.41
C LYS A 33 13.34 -0.20 0.26
N THR A 34 13.82 -1.43 0.44
CA THR A 34 14.55 -2.19 -0.60
C THR A 34 13.61 -2.95 -1.52
N ILE A 35 12.51 -3.50 -0.98
CA ILE A 35 11.54 -4.30 -1.74
C ILE A 35 10.73 -3.41 -2.69
N LEU A 36 10.21 -2.28 -2.22
CA LEU A 36 9.24 -1.48 -2.98
C LEU A 36 9.80 -0.93 -4.30
N PRO A 37 11.01 -0.34 -4.38
CA PRO A 37 11.61 0.06 -5.66
C PRO A 37 11.90 -1.13 -6.60
N SER A 38 12.11 -2.32 -6.03
CA SER A 38 12.35 -3.54 -6.81
C SER A 38 11.07 -4.04 -7.46
N ILE A 39 9.94 -3.97 -6.75
CA ILE A 39 8.61 -4.26 -7.29
C ILE A 39 8.25 -3.27 -8.40
N LEU A 40 8.53 -1.97 -8.25
CA LEU A 40 8.21 -0.99 -9.29
C LEU A 40 8.94 -1.24 -10.62
N ARG A 41 10.10 -1.92 -10.60
CA ARG A 41 10.80 -2.34 -11.83
C ARG A 41 10.17 -3.57 -12.50
N GLN A 42 9.24 -4.25 -11.84
CA GLN A 42 8.48 -5.38 -12.40
C GLN A 42 7.20 -4.93 -13.14
N ASP A 43 6.91 -3.62 -13.19
CA ASP A 43 5.70 -3.05 -13.82
C ASP A 43 4.39 -3.65 -13.26
N PRO A 44 4.13 -3.54 -11.94
CA PRO A 44 2.99 -4.20 -11.29
C PRO A 44 1.66 -3.45 -11.53
N ASP A 45 0.55 -4.13 -11.82
CA ASP A 45 -0.74 -3.43 -11.92
C ASP A 45 -1.27 -2.96 -10.56
N VAL A 46 -1.05 -3.76 -9.52
CA VAL A 46 -1.56 -3.52 -8.16
C VAL A 46 -0.47 -3.81 -7.13
N ILE A 47 -0.29 -2.88 -6.19
CA ILE A 47 0.68 -2.98 -5.10
C ILE A 47 -0.06 -2.91 -3.76
N LEU A 48 0.18 -3.89 -2.88
CA LEU A 48 -0.24 -3.83 -1.48
C LEU A 48 0.98 -3.69 -0.57
N ILE A 49 0.95 -2.70 0.31
CA ILE A 49 1.96 -2.47 1.34
C ILE A 49 1.31 -2.79 2.69
N GLY A 50 1.86 -3.76 3.40
CA GLY A 50 1.34 -4.23 4.69
C GLY A 50 1.10 -3.06 5.65
N GLU A 51 2.13 -2.25 5.89
CA GLU A 51 2.01 -0.99 6.64
C GLU A 51 3.01 0.07 6.17
N ILE A 52 2.65 1.35 6.30
CA ILE A 52 3.58 2.47 6.10
C ILE A 52 4.09 2.96 7.46
N ARG A 53 5.38 2.72 7.72
CA ARG A 53 6.03 3.06 9.00
C ARG A 53 6.86 4.33 8.95
N ASP A 54 7.39 4.65 7.77
CA ASP A 54 8.39 5.69 7.57
C ASP A 54 8.09 6.55 6.33
N GLU A 55 8.73 7.72 6.27
CA GLU A 55 8.58 8.72 5.20
C GLU A 55 9.00 8.18 3.82
N GLU A 56 10.05 7.36 3.76
CA GLU A 56 10.59 6.88 2.49
C GLU A 56 9.62 5.89 1.84
N THR A 57 9.10 4.94 2.62
CA THR A 57 8.05 4.02 2.17
C THR A 57 6.80 4.78 1.75
N ALA A 58 6.38 5.79 2.53
CA ALA A 58 5.22 6.63 2.20
C ALA A 58 5.40 7.37 0.87
N LYS A 59 6.60 7.92 0.64
CA LYS A 59 6.92 8.69 -0.55
C LYS A 59 6.89 7.82 -1.80
N VAL A 60 7.54 6.66 -1.76
CA VAL A 60 7.56 5.73 -2.88
C VAL A 60 6.15 5.18 -3.17
N ALA A 61 5.35 4.90 -2.14
CA ALA A 61 3.96 4.47 -2.31
C ALA A 61 3.11 5.51 -3.05
N ILE A 62 3.28 6.79 -2.73
CA ILE A 62 2.56 7.88 -3.39
C ILE A 62 3.08 8.10 -4.81
N ASP A 63 4.39 8.07 -5.02
CA ASP A 63 4.98 8.18 -6.35
C ASP A 63 4.50 7.03 -7.27
N ALA A 64 4.37 5.81 -6.73
CA ALA A 64 3.77 4.68 -7.43
C ALA A 64 2.30 4.95 -7.83
N ALA A 65 1.49 5.51 -6.92
CA ALA A 65 0.10 5.83 -7.22
C ALA A 65 -0.04 6.97 -8.26
N LEU A 66 0.83 7.97 -8.20
CA LEU A 66 0.86 9.08 -9.15
C LEU A 66 1.31 8.66 -10.55
N THR A 67 2.06 7.56 -10.65
CA THR A 67 2.54 6.99 -11.93
C THR A 67 1.57 5.97 -12.54
N GLY A 68 0.40 5.75 -11.92
CA GLY A 68 -0.68 4.95 -12.49
C GLY A 68 -0.84 3.54 -11.91
N HIS A 69 -0.08 3.19 -10.88
CA HIS A 69 -0.23 1.91 -10.18
C HIS A 69 -1.35 2.02 -9.13
N LEU A 70 -2.15 0.96 -8.94
CA LEU A 70 -3.13 0.93 -7.86
C LEU A 70 -2.44 0.51 -6.56
N VAL A 71 -2.41 1.40 -5.56
CA VAL A 71 -1.67 1.17 -4.30
C VAL A 71 -2.63 1.08 -3.11
N PHE A 72 -2.49 0.00 -2.35
CA PHE A 72 -3.15 -0.20 -1.07
C PHE A 72 -2.12 -0.19 0.05
N ALA A 73 -2.43 0.48 1.16
CA ALA A 73 -1.57 0.49 2.34
C ALA A 73 -2.40 0.56 3.62
N THR A 74 -1.81 0.13 4.74
CA THR A 74 -2.40 0.36 6.05
C THR A 74 -1.56 1.33 6.88
N LEU A 75 -2.23 2.05 7.78
CA LEU A 75 -1.60 2.87 8.80
C LEU A 75 -2.32 2.65 10.14
N HIS A 76 -1.52 2.46 11.19
CA HIS A 76 -2.01 2.33 12.57
C HIS A 76 -2.40 3.70 13.13
N THR A 77 -3.63 4.12 12.85
CA THR A 77 -4.24 5.31 13.43
C THR A 77 -5.66 5.00 13.89
N ASN A 78 -6.21 5.81 14.79
CA ASN A 78 -7.51 5.52 15.41
C ASN A 78 -8.71 5.87 14.52
N ASP A 79 -8.50 6.74 13.53
CA ASP A 79 -9.56 7.22 12.63
C ASP A 79 -8.98 7.70 11.29
N ALA A 80 -9.87 7.88 10.31
CA ALA A 80 -9.49 8.26 8.95
C ALA A 80 -8.83 9.66 8.87
N VAL A 81 -9.25 10.61 9.70
CA VAL A 81 -8.67 11.97 9.71
C VAL A 81 -7.24 11.91 10.26
N SER A 82 -7.04 11.14 11.33
CA SER A 82 -5.75 10.83 11.93
C SER A 82 -4.82 10.13 10.94
N THR A 83 -5.33 9.31 10.01
CA THR A 83 -4.53 8.72 8.91
C THR A 83 -3.95 9.80 8.00
N ILE A 84 -4.77 10.77 7.57
CA ILE A 84 -4.30 11.88 6.73
C ILE A 84 -3.25 12.70 7.47
N ILE A 85 -3.51 13.03 8.75
CA ILE A 85 -2.54 13.76 9.59
C ILE A 85 -1.24 12.96 9.74
N ARG A 86 -1.32 11.63 9.91
CA ARG A 86 -0.14 10.77 10.02
C ARG A 86 0.69 10.78 8.74
N LEU A 87 0.07 10.75 7.57
CA LEU A 87 0.77 10.89 6.29
C LEU A 87 1.46 12.26 6.18
N LEU A 88 0.78 13.35 6.58
CA LEU A 88 1.39 14.69 6.62
C LEU A 88 2.59 14.74 7.58
N ASN A 89 2.50 14.08 8.73
CA ASN A 89 3.59 13.98 9.71
C ASN A 89 4.78 13.17 9.18
N LEU A 90 4.55 12.22 8.27
CA LEU A 90 5.58 11.47 7.56
C LEU A 90 6.21 12.27 6.41
N GLY A 91 6.03 13.59 6.35
CA GLY A 91 6.68 14.44 5.35
C GLY A 91 5.99 14.44 3.98
N ILE A 92 4.86 13.75 3.83
CA ILE A 92 4.06 13.79 2.61
C ILE A 92 3.39 15.16 2.52
N LYS A 93 3.99 16.06 1.75
CA LYS A 93 3.37 17.33 1.39
C LYS A 93 2.36 17.05 0.29
N GLY A 94 1.11 17.52 0.47
CA GLY A 94 0.03 17.30 -0.48
C GLY A 94 0.45 17.62 -1.91
N GLN A 95 0.70 16.57 -2.70
CA GLN A 95 0.99 16.71 -4.12
C GLN A 95 -0.34 16.86 -4.84
N THR A 96 -1.02 18.00 -4.62
CA THR A 96 -2.18 18.44 -5.38
C THR A 96 -1.74 18.76 -6.81
N LYS A 97 -1.70 17.73 -7.65
CA LYS A 97 -1.81 17.86 -9.10
C LYS A 97 -2.98 17.01 -9.56
N HIS A 98 -3.71 17.52 -10.55
CA HIS A 98 -4.94 17.01 -11.14
C HIS A 98 -4.85 15.59 -11.76
N HIS A 99 -4.33 14.59 -11.06
CA HIS A 99 -4.28 13.20 -11.51
C HIS A 99 -4.94 12.31 -10.46
N ARG A 100 -5.76 11.35 -10.93
CA ARG A 100 -6.48 10.37 -10.11
C ARG A 100 -5.58 9.84 -8.99
N GLN A 101 -5.84 10.23 -7.75
CA GLN A 101 -5.24 9.61 -6.57
C GLN A 101 -6.24 8.62 -5.98
N GLU A 102 -6.07 7.35 -6.31
CA GLU A 102 -6.70 6.23 -5.59
C GLU A 102 -5.61 5.49 -4.82
N CYS A 103 -5.02 6.15 -3.82
CA CYS A 103 -4.37 5.46 -2.71
C CYS A 103 -5.45 5.21 -1.66
N LEU A 104 -5.99 3.99 -1.58
CA LEU A 104 -6.84 3.64 -0.46
C LEU A 104 -5.95 3.21 0.71
N CYS A 105 -5.78 4.12 1.66
CA CYS A 105 -5.21 3.79 2.94
C CYS A 105 -6.31 3.22 3.83
N TYR A 106 -6.31 1.90 4.04
CA TYR A 106 -7.24 1.28 4.96
C TYR A 106 -6.69 1.40 6.38
N THR A 107 -7.27 2.31 7.16
CA THR A 107 -7.16 2.26 8.61
C THR A 107 -7.89 1.01 9.10
N PHE A 108 -7.35 0.27 10.07
CA PHE A 108 -8.06 -0.80 10.79
C PHE A 108 -9.15 -0.17 11.69
N CYS A 109 -10.13 0.50 11.07
CA CYS A 109 -11.22 1.18 11.72
C CYS A 109 -12.50 0.32 11.53
N PRO A 110 -13.19 -0.10 12.60
CA PRO A 110 -14.42 -0.90 12.50
C PRO A 110 -15.57 -0.22 11.73
N LEU A 111 -15.42 1.03 11.28
CA LEU A 111 -16.40 1.79 10.49
C LEU A 111 -16.29 1.63 8.97
N MET A 112 -15.34 0.84 8.45
CA MET A 112 -15.09 0.71 7.00
C MET A 112 -16.01 -0.28 6.26
N SER A 113 -17.17 -0.65 6.82
CA SER A 113 -18.19 -1.48 6.15
C SER A 113 -18.92 -0.76 4.99
N GLY A 114 -18.60 0.51 4.71
CA GLY A 114 -19.40 1.38 3.84
C GLY A 114 -18.74 1.86 2.54
N ILE A 115 -17.48 1.49 2.25
CA ILE A 115 -16.85 1.87 0.99
C ILE A 115 -17.32 0.91 -0.12
N ARG A 116 -18.24 1.38 -0.97
CA ARG A 116 -18.58 0.69 -2.21
C ARG A 116 -17.34 0.63 -3.11
N GLY A 117 -16.80 -0.57 -3.28
CA GLY A 117 -15.62 -0.82 -4.11
C GLY A 117 -14.69 -1.92 -3.58
N VAL A 118 -14.77 -2.26 -2.28
CA VAL A 118 -13.92 -3.30 -1.67
C VAL A 118 -14.58 -4.69 -1.63
N GLU A 119 -15.88 -4.77 -1.89
CA GLU A 119 -16.70 -5.97 -1.74
C GLU A 119 -16.27 -7.15 -2.64
N ASN A 120 -15.43 -6.90 -3.67
CA ASN A 120 -14.96 -7.93 -4.60
C ASN A 120 -13.53 -8.45 -4.33
N ILE A 121 -12.88 -8.07 -3.23
CA ILE A 121 -11.52 -8.57 -2.89
C ILE A 121 -11.58 -9.71 -1.86
N GLN A 122 -12.73 -9.94 -1.19
CA GLN A 122 -12.91 -11.03 -0.22
C GLN A 122 -13.77 -12.21 -0.72
N GLN A 123 -14.06 -12.30 -2.02
CA GLN A 123 -14.85 -13.41 -2.58
C GLN A 123 -14.17 -14.06 -3.79
N ASN A 124 -13.02 -14.72 -3.57
CA ASN A 124 -12.65 -16.01 -4.17
C ASN A 124 -11.31 -16.52 -3.63
#